data_AF-A0A8T3PXL8-F1
#
_entry.id   AF-A0A8T3PXL8-F1
#
_cell.length_a   1.000
_cell.length_b   1.000
_cell.length_c   1.000
_cell.angle_alpha   90.00
_cell.angle_beta   90.00
_cell.angle_gamma   90.00
#
_symmetry.space_group_name_H-M   'P 1'
#
loop_
_entity.id
_entity.type
_entity.pdbx_description
1 polymer ?
#
loop_
_entity_poly.entity_id
_entity_poly.type
_entity_poly.pdbx_seq_one_letter_code
_entity_poly.pdbx_strand_id
1 'polypeptide(L)' 'MRAHDDMGKPGINITYEDVKRAADANGTTVDQALETIARTSEQDRGDHPEEYAG' A
#
# COMPACT_ATOMS: atom_id res chain seq x y z
N MET A 1 15.43 3.57 13.65
CA MET A 1 14.13 2.87 13.69
C MET A 1 14.34 1.48 13.10
N ARG A 2 14.06 0.39 13.84
CA ARG A 2 14.20 -0.99 13.33
C ARG A 2 12.86 -1.46 12.78
N ALA A 3 12.59 -1.14 11.51
CA ALA A 3 11.36 -1.58 10.82
C ALA A 3 11.20 -3.12 10.80
N HIS A 4 12.32 -3.85 10.91
CA HIS A 4 12.33 -5.32 10.93
C HIS A 4 11.69 -5.94 12.18
N ASP A 5 11.61 -5.22 13.30
CA ASP A 5 11.06 -5.77 14.56
C ASP A 5 9.52 -5.76 14.59
N ASP A 6 8.89 -5.02 13.67
CA ASP A 6 7.42 -4.87 13.60
C ASP A 6 6.80 -5.68 12.44
N MET A 7 7.61 -6.10 11.46
CA MET A 7 7.16 -6.99 10.39
C MET A 7 6.66 -8.32 10.96
N GLY A 8 5.37 -8.62 10.77
CA GLY A 8 4.74 -9.86 11.26
C GLY A 8 3.88 -9.71 12.52
N LYS A 9 3.87 -8.54 13.16
CA LYS A 9 2.89 -8.25 14.22
C LYS A 9 1.49 -8.04 13.64
N PRO A 10 0.42 -8.49 14.33
CA PRO A 10 -0.96 -8.24 13.89
C PRO A 10 -1.20 -6.75 13.66
N GLY A 11 -1.80 -6.40 12.52
CA GLY A 11 -2.15 -5.01 12.17
C GLY A 11 -1.01 -4.16 11.59
N ILE A 12 0.21 -4.67 11.48
CA ILE A 12 1.32 -3.98 10.79
C ILE A 12 1.35 -4.34 9.30
N ASN A 13 1.08 -5.60 8.96
CA ASN A 13 1.09 -6.05 7.58
C ASN A 13 -0.29 -5.84 6.95
N ILE A 14 -0.31 -5.27 5.76
CA ILE A 14 -1.45 -5.40 4.85
C ILE A 14 -1.43 -6.81 4.28
N THR A 15 -2.53 -7.54 4.44
CA THR A 15 -2.69 -8.90 3.89
C THR A 15 -3.42 -8.88 2.56
N TYR A 16 -3.39 -10.01 1.84
CA TYR A 16 -4.19 -10.17 0.62
C TYR A 16 -5.68 -9.98 0.91
N GLU A 17 -6.15 -10.46 2.06
CA GLU A 17 -7.52 -10.38 2.52
C GLU A 17 -7.96 -8.93 2.75
N ASP A 18 -7.05 -8.06 3.18
CA ASP A 18 -7.31 -6.64 3.33
C ASP A 18 -7.43 -5.94 1.98
N VAL A 19 -6.55 -6.26 1.03
CA VAL A 19 -6.64 -5.76 -0.35
C VAL A 19 -7.91 -6.24 -1.03
N LYS A 20 -8.28 -7.51 -0.83
CA LYS A 20 -9.53 -8.08 -1.36
C LYS A 20 -10.76 -7.40 -0.77
N ARG A 21 -10.80 -7.18 0.54
CA ARG A 21 -11.92 -6.46 1.17
C ARG A 21 -12.05 -5.05 0.63
N ALA A 22 -10.94 -4.35 0.40
CA ALA A 22 -10.94 -3.04 -0.23
C ALA A 22 -11.46 -3.10 -1.67
N ALA A 23 -11.02 -4.07 -2.47
CA ALA A 23 -11.48 -4.25 -3.84
C ALA A 23 -13.00 -4.54 -3.90
N ASP A 24 -13.47 -5.49 -3.08
CA ASP A 24 -14.89 -5.86 -3.00
C ASP A 24 -15.76 -4.66 -2.59
N ALA A 25 -15.32 -3.86 -1.60
CA ALA A 25 -16.04 -2.66 -1.16
C ALA A 25 -16.13 -1.57 -2.23
N ASN A 26 -15.16 -1.52 -3.15
CA ASN A 26 -15.15 -0.58 -4.27
C ASN A 26 -15.75 -1.15 -5.55
N GLY A 27 -16.22 -2.41 -5.54
CA GLY A 27 -16.74 -3.07 -6.73
C GLY A 27 -15.69 -3.33 -7.82
N THR A 28 -14.42 -3.46 -7.44
CA THR A 28 -13.27 -3.68 -8.33
C THR A 28 -12.62 -5.04 -8.11
N THR A 29 -11.69 -5.42 -8.98
CA THR A 29 -10.84 -6.59 -8.74
C THR A 29 -9.66 -6.26 -7.84
N VAL A 30 -9.03 -7.29 -7.27
CA VAL A 30 -7.79 -7.14 -6.49
C VAL A 30 -6.68 -6.52 -7.35
N ASP A 31 -6.56 -6.93 -8.61
CA ASP A 31 -5.54 -6.40 -9.52
C ASP A 31 -5.71 -4.88 -9.73
N GLN A 32 -6.95 -4.42 -9.90
CA GLN A 32 -7.25 -2.99 -10.01
C GLN A 32 -6.94 -2.22 -8.72
N ALA A 33 -7.16 -2.84 -7.56
CA ALA A 33 -6.79 -2.24 -6.28
C ALA A 33 -5.27 -2.10 -6.15
N LEU A 34 -4.50 -3.14 -6.53
CA LEU A 34 -3.04 -3.09 -6.55
C LEU A 34 -2.51 -2.06 -7.54
N GLU A 35 -3.10 -1.95 -8.73
CA GLU A 35 -2.75 -0.94 -9.72
C GLU A 35 -2.99 0.48 -9.18
N THR A 36 -4.09 0.69 -8.47
CA THR A 36 -4.40 1.97 -7.83
C THR A 36 -3.36 2.34 -6.77
N ILE A 37 -2.96 1.39 -5.94
CA ILE A 37 -1.90 1.58 -4.93
C ILE A 37 -0.58 1.95 -5.61
N ALA A 38 -0.20 1.24 -6.68
CA ALA A 38 1.02 1.53 -7.42
C ALA A 38 1.01 2.94 -8.01
N ARG A 39 -0.07 3.32 -8.70
CA ARG A 39 -0.23 4.66 -9.30
C ARG A 39 -0.18 5.78 -8.27
N THR A 40 -0.87 5.62 -7.15
CA THR A 40 -0.89 6.65 -6.09
C THR A 40 0.46 6.76 -5.39
N SER A 41 1.19 5.65 -5.22
CA SER A 41 2.56 5.67 -4.73
C SER A 41 3.52 6.38 -5.70
N GLU A 42 3.36 6.20 -7.01
CA GLU A 42 4.16 6.92 -8.01
C GLU A 42 3.86 8.42 -8.00
N GLN A 43 2.58 8.79 -7.91
CA GLN A 43 2.17 10.19 -7.80
C GLN A 43 2.77 10.84 -6.54
N ASP A 44 2.64 10.18 -5.38
CA ASP A 44 3.16 10.67 -4.11
C ASP A 44 4.68 10.94 -4.17
N ARG A 45 5.45 10.02 -4.79
CA ARG A 45 6.89 10.24 -5.03
C ARG A 45 7.19 11.42 -5.93
N GLY A 46 6.32 11.71 -6.90
CA GLY A 46 6.43 12.87 -7.78
C GLY A 46 6.08 14.18 -7.10
N ASP A 47 5.08 14.16 -6.23
CA ASP A 47 4.56 15.33 -5.50
C ASP A 47 5.42 15.69 -4.27
N HIS A 48 6.12 14.70 -3.69
CA HIS A 48 6.95 14.84 -2.49
C HIS A 48 8.41 14.41 -2.70
N PRO A 49 9.13 14.95 -3.70
CA PRO A 49 10.48 14.49 -4.04
C PRO A 49 11.47 14.60 -2.88
N GLU A 50 11.30 15.56 -1.96
CA GLU A 50 12.13 15.75 -0.77
C GLU A 50 12.03 14.62 0.26
N GLU A 51 10.91 13.91 0.33
CA GLU A 51 10.71 12.78 1.27
C GLU A 51 11.41 11.51 0.79
N TYR A 52 11.71 11.43 -0.51
CA TYR A 52 12.28 10.27 -1.19
C TYR A 52 13.71 10.49 -1.70
N ALA A 53 14.28 11.69 -1.54
CA ALA A 53 15.64 12.04 -1.98
C ALA A 53 16.76 11.55 -1.02
N GLY A 54 16.52 10.47 -0.27
CA GLY A 54 17.45 9.90 0.71
C GLY A 54 18.74 9.34 0.11
#